data_AF-A0A3N5PQ52-F1
#
_entry.id   AF-A0A3N5PQ52-F1
#
_cell.length_a   1.000
_cell.length_b   1.000
_cell.length_c   1.000
_cell.angle_alpha   90.00
_cell.angle_beta   90.00
_cell.angle_gamma   90.00
#
_symmetry.space_group_name_H-M   'P 1'
#
loop_
_entity.id
_entity.type
_entity.pdbx_description
1 polymer ?
#
loop_
_entity_poly.entity_id
_entity_poly.type
_entity_poly.pdbx_seq_one_letter_code
_entity_poly.pdbx_strand_id
1 'polypeptide(L)'
;MIYRLAGIIGVNPGPLTLRELLWMAEGLGETAWSHTSALLAAVWSGNQNMKKPRFFAPAEFNPYLCQKAPKQGIRITADNIGLLKMAILGNQPE
;
A
#
# COMPACT_ATOMS: atom_id res chain seq x y z
N MET A 1 4.91 -24.26 11.33
CA MET A 1 4.09 -23.13 10.82
C MET A 1 2.69 -23.10 11.45
N ILE A 2 1.93 -24.21 11.45
CA ILE A 2 0.56 -24.32 12.01
C ILE A 2 0.43 -23.70 13.42
N TYR A 3 1.20 -24.20 14.41
CA TYR A 3 1.14 -23.68 15.78
C TYR A 3 1.52 -22.21 15.93
N ARG A 4 2.36 -21.67 15.03
CA ARG A 4 2.73 -20.24 15.06
C ARG A 4 1.53 -19.37 14.69
N LEU A 5 0.83 -19.70 13.59
CA LEU A 5 -0.35 -18.95 13.16
C LEU A 5 -1.47 -19.08 14.18
N ALA A 6 -1.72 -20.29 14.69
CA ALA A 6 -2.68 -20.52 15.74
C ALA A 6 -2.36 -19.74 17.04
N GLY A 7 -1.08 -19.60 17.39
CA GLY A 7 -0.64 -18.78 18.51
C GLY A 7 -0.81 -17.27 18.28
N ILE A 8 -0.60 -16.78 17.06
CA ILE A 8 -0.83 -15.37 16.70
C ILE A 8 -2.32 -15.02 16.82
N ILE A 9 -3.20 -15.92 16.36
CA ILE A 9 -4.65 -15.70 16.34
C ILE A 9 -5.29 -16.05 17.70
N GLY A 10 -4.68 -16.95 18.47
CA GLY A 10 -5.19 -17.41 19.77
C GLY A 10 -6.23 -18.53 19.69
N VAL A 11 -6.11 -19.46 18.74
CA VAL A 11 -7.08 -20.55 18.51
C VAL A 11 -6.46 -21.93 18.63
N ASN A 12 -7.28 -22.95 18.89
CA ASN A 12 -6.83 -24.35 18.82
C ASN A 12 -6.56 -24.73 17.34
N PRO A 13 -5.35 -25.18 16.96
CA PRO A 13 -5.04 -25.56 15.59
C PRO A 13 -5.64 -26.91 15.16
N GLY A 14 -6.02 -27.80 16.09
CA GLY A 14 -6.48 -29.16 15.79
C GLY A 14 -7.59 -29.28 14.73
N PRO A 15 -8.66 -28.46 14.76
CA PRO A 15 -9.74 -28.52 13.78
C PRO A 15 -9.46 -27.74 12.48
N LEU A 16 -8.35 -27.01 12.37
CA LEU A 16 -8.10 -26.06 11.29
C LEU A 16 -6.95 -26.49 10.39
N THR A 17 -7.13 -26.26 9.10
CA THR A 17 -6.08 -26.43 8.11
C THR A 17 -5.08 -25.26 8.16
N LEU A 18 -3.87 -25.49 7.65
CA LEU A 18 -2.85 -24.44 7.53
C LEU A 18 -3.37 -23.23 6.72
N ARG A 19 -4.17 -23.47 5.68
CA ARG A 19 -4.72 -22.41 4.83
C ARG A 19 -5.73 -21.55 5.58
N GLU A 20 -6.62 -22.17 6.35
CA GLU A 20 -7.59 -21.43 7.17
C GLU A 20 -6.88 -20.58 8.24
N LEU A 21 -5.86 -21.14 8.89
CA LEU A 21 -5.03 -20.38 9.84
C LEU A 21 -4.28 -19.23 9.17
N LEU A 22 -3.83 -19.40 7.93
CA LEU A 22 -3.17 -18.32 7.19
C LEU A 22 -4.15 -17.16 6.93
N TRP A 23 -5.33 -17.46 6.41
CA TRP A 23 -6.35 -16.43 6.14
C TRP A 23 -6.79 -15.69 7.40
N MET A 24 -6.96 -16.40 8.51
CA MET A 24 -7.29 -15.77 9.80
C MET A 24 -6.17 -14.84 10.27
N ALA A 25 -4.91 -15.24 10.13
CA ALA A 25 -3.76 -14.43 10.53
C ALA A 25 -3.62 -13.17 9.66
N GLU A 26 -3.86 -13.30 8.35
CA GLU A 26 -3.85 -12.16 7.42
C GLU A 26 -4.95 -11.15 7.77
N GLY A 27 -6.19 -11.61 7.96
CA GLY A 27 -7.31 -10.73 8.34
C GLY A 27 -7.12 -10.05 9.70
N LEU A 28 -6.54 -10.76 10.67
CA LEU A 28 -6.16 -10.16 11.96
C LEU A 28 -5.11 -9.05 11.76
N GLY A 29 -4.09 -9.31 10.95
CA GLY A 29 -3.04 -8.34 10.62
C GLY A 29 -3.61 -7.09 9.94
N GLU A 30 -4.49 -7.26 8.95
CA GLU A 30 -5.17 -6.16 8.27
C GLU A 30 -5.98 -5.30 9.23
N THR A 31 -6.75 -5.93 10.13
CA THR A 31 -7.59 -5.23 11.10
C THR A 31 -6.75 -4.46 12.12
N ALA A 32 -5.71 -5.10 12.66
CA ALA A 32 -4.80 -4.48 13.60
C ALA A 32 -4.11 -3.26 12.96
N TRP A 33 -3.62 -3.40 11.73
CA TRP A 33 -2.96 -2.30 11.03
C TRP A 33 -3.90 -1.19 10.59
N SER A 34 -5.17 -1.49 10.28
CA SER A 34 -6.18 -0.48 10.03
C SER A 34 -6.39 0.41 11.25
N HIS A 35 -6.45 -0.19 12.44
CA HIS A 35 -6.57 0.56 13.69
C HIS A 35 -5.30 1.36 14.02
N THR A 36 -4.12 0.74 13.96
CA THR A 36 -2.87 1.44 14.27
C THR A 36 -2.59 2.58 13.30
N SER A 37 -2.90 2.42 12.01
CA SER A 37 -2.65 3.47 11.03
C SER A 37 -3.58 4.67 11.21
N ALA A 38 -4.82 4.46 11.65
CA ALA A 38 -5.73 5.54 12.04
C ALA A 38 -5.22 6.32 13.26
N LEU A 39 -4.71 5.61 14.27
CA LEU A 39 -4.09 6.23 15.44
C LEU A 39 -2.84 7.03 15.07
N LEU A 40 -1.96 6.48 14.23
CA LEU A 40 -0.75 7.17 13.76
C LEU A 40 -1.10 8.46 13.00
N ALA A 41 -2.11 8.41 12.12
CA ALA A 41 -2.59 9.60 11.42
C ALA A 41 -3.12 10.66 12.40
N ALA A 42 -3.89 10.27 13.41
CA ALA A 42 -4.41 11.19 14.42
C ALA A 42 -3.29 11.82 15.28
N VAL A 43 -2.33 11.01 15.74
CA VAL A 43 -1.18 11.47 16.51
C VAL A 43 -0.33 12.44 15.70
N TRP A 44 -0.07 12.12 14.43
CA TRP A 44 0.66 13.00 13.53
C TRP A 44 -0.05 14.33 13.35
N SER A 45 -1.36 14.30 13.07
CA SER A 45 -2.17 15.51 12.92
C SER A 45 -2.16 16.38 14.18
N GLY A 46 -2.20 15.76 15.37
CA GLY A 46 -2.17 16.49 16.64
C GLY A 46 -0.80 17.07 17.03
N ASN A 47 0.31 16.48 16.56
CA ASN A 47 1.66 16.91 16.92
C ASN A 47 2.25 17.97 15.96
N GLN A 48 1.67 18.14 14.78
CA GLN A 48 2.19 19.05 13.75
C GLN A 48 2.05 20.54 14.15
N ASN A 49 3.18 21.17 14.49
CA ASN A 49 3.30 22.63 14.72
C ASN A 49 3.85 23.38 13.49
N MET A 50 3.44 22.99 12.29
CA MET A 50 3.91 23.61 11.04
C MET A 50 2.94 24.68 10.53
N LYS A 51 3.48 25.78 9.97
CA LYS A 51 2.68 26.83 9.29
C LYS A 51 1.87 26.29 8.11
N LYS A 52 2.30 25.17 7.52
CA LYS A 52 1.58 24.43 6.47
C LYS A 52 1.50 22.96 6.90
N PRO A 53 0.41 22.52 7.55
CA PRO A 53 0.29 21.14 8.00
C PRO A 53 0.16 20.20 6.80
N ARG A 54 0.90 19.09 6.82
CA ARG A 54 0.70 17.98 5.90
C ARG A 54 -0.18 16.93 6.57
N PHE A 55 -1.36 16.71 6.00
CA PHE A 55 -2.24 15.63 6.39
C PHE A 55 -1.84 14.36 5.65
N PHE A 56 -1.67 13.28 6.41
CA PHE A 56 -1.44 11.95 5.89
C PHE A 56 -2.71 11.15 6.03
N ALA A 57 -3.09 10.39 5.00
CA ALA A 57 -4.19 9.45 5.12
C ALA A 57 -3.76 8.24 5.96
N PRO A 58 -4.66 7.61 6.73
CA PRO A 58 -4.36 6.35 7.43
C PRO A 58 -3.81 5.26 6.50
N ALA A 59 -4.19 5.27 5.23
CA ALA A 59 -3.68 4.33 4.23
C ALA A 59 -2.19 4.51 3.91
N GLU A 60 -1.59 5.68 4.17
CA GLU A 60 -0.16 5.92 3.95
C GLU A 60 0.71 5.28 5.04
N PHE A 61 0.14 5.01 6.22
CA PHE A 61 0.83 4.34 7.33
C PHE A 61 0.57 2.84 7.40
N ASN A 62 -0.35 2.30 6.59
CA ASN A 62 -0.76 0.90 6.66
C ASN A 62 -0.01 0.04 5.61
N PRO A 63 0.78 -0.97 6.02
CA PRO A 63 1.55 -1.81 5.10
C PRO A 63 0.67 -2.71 4.21
N TYR A 64 -0.53 -3.09 4.66
CA TYR A 64 -1.48 -3.89 3.88
C TYR A 64 -2.15 -3.10 2.77
N LEU A 65 -2.20 -1.77 2.92
CA LEU A 65 -2.78 -0.88 1.92
C LEU A 65 -1.73 -0.34 0.94
N CYS A 66 -0.52 -0.92 0.95
CA CYS A 66 0.66 -0.54 0.17
C CYS A 66 0.25 0.23 -1.08
N GLN A 67 0.27 1.56 -0.95
CA GLN A 67 -0.15 2.43 -2.03
C GLN A 67 0.84 2.16 -3.13
N LYS A 68 0.41 1.44 -4.19
CA LYS A 68 1.22 1.26 -5.39
C LYS A 68 1.82 2.62 -5.68
N ALA A 69 3.15 2.72 -5.60
CA ALA A 69 3.84 3.98 -5.85
C ALA A 69 3.16 4.63 -7.04
N PRO A 70 2.73 5.92 -6.94
CA PRO A 70 1.96 6.55 -8.00
C PRO A 70 2.67 6.21 -9.29
N LYS A 71 1.99 5.52 -10.22
CA LYS A 71 2.61 5.05 -11.46
C LYS A 71 3.39 6.25 -11.98
N GLN A 72 4.72 6.17 -12.01
CA GLN A 72 5.57 7.22 -12.54
C GLN A 72 5.36 7.24 -14.05
N GLY A 73 4.17 7.68 -14.47
CA GLY A 73 3.85 7.95 -15.84
C GLY A 73 4.52 9.26 -16.20
N ILE A 74 5.29 9.24 -17.27
CA ILE A 74 5.80 10.47 -17.87
C ILE A 74 4.57 11.27 -18.30
N ARG A 75 4.40 12.48 -17.75
CA ARG A 75 3.33 13.39 -18.21
C ARG A 75 3.58 13.70 -19.68
N ILE A 76 2.58 13.44 -20.51
CA ILE A 76 2.63 13.72 -21.94
C ILE A 76 2.50 15.24 -22.12
N THR A 77 3.60 15.89 -22.48
CA THR A 77 3.65 17.30 -22.91
C THR A 77 3.77 17.37 -24.44
N ALA A 78 3.51 18.53 -25.03
CA ALA A 78 3.63 18.73 -26.48
C ALA A 78 5.02 18.29 -27.02
N ASP A 79 6.08 18.58 -26.26
CA ASP A 79 7.45 18.19 -26.58
C ASP A 79 7.66 16.66 -26.55
N ASN A 80 7.03 15.96 -25.61
CA ASN A 80 7.17 14.51 -25.45
C ASN A 80 6.34 13.72 -26.49
N ILE A 81 5.24 14.29 -27.00
CA ILE A 81 4.42 13.65 -28.05
C ILE A 81 5.20 13.49 -29.35
N GLY A 82 6.10 14.43 -29.66
CA GLY A 82 6.97 14.36 -30.84
C GLY A 82 7.84 13.10 -30.85
N LEU A 83 8.43 12.77 -29.70
CA LEU A 83 9.25 11.56 -29.51
C LEU A 83 8.45 10.27 -29.72
N LEU A 84 7.19 10.23 -29.26
CA LEU A 84 6.30 9.08 -29.48
C LEU A 84 5.93 8.92 -30.95
N LYS A 85 5.64 10.03 -31.65
CA LYS A 85 5.38 9.98 -33.10
C LYS A 85 6.60 9.49 -33.87
N MET A 86 7.80 9.97 -33.54
CA MET A 86 9.04 9.52 -34.17
C MET A 86 9.31 8.03 -33.94
N ALA A 87 9.09 7.54 -32.71
CA ALA A 87 9.31 6.13 -32.38
C ALA A 87 8.30 5.19 -33.03
N ILE A 88 7.04 5.62 -33.21
CA ILE A 88 5.95 4.80 -33.78
C ILE A 88 5.94 4.83 -35.31
N LEU A 89 6.20 5.99 -35.90
CA LEU A 89 6.13 6.16 -37.36
C LEU A 89 7.43 5.79 -38.06
N GLY A 90 8.52 5.62 -37.30
CA GLY A 90 9.84 5.30 -37.83
C GLY A 90 10.43 6.49 -38.59
N ASN A 91 11.70 6.78 -38.34
CA ASN A 91 12.44 7.73 -39.16
C ASN A 91 12.44 7.19 -40.60
N GLN A 92 11.68 7.80 -41.51
CA GLN A 92 11.85 7.61 -42.94
C GLN A 92 12.91 8.63 -43.36
N PRO A 93 14.18 8.21 -43.55
CA PRO A 93 15.14 9.07 -44.22
C PRO A 93 14.74 9.18 -45.69
N GLU A 94 14.55 10.41 -46.18
CA GLU A 94 14.68 10.71 -47.61
C GLU A 94 16.15 10.65 -48.04
#